data_AF-A0A6U6GTF6-F1
#
_entry.id   AF-A0A6U6GTF6-F1
#
_cell.length_a   1.000
_cell.length_b   1.000
_cell.length_c   1.000
_cell.angle_alpha   90.00
_cell.angle_beta   90.00
_cell.angle_gamma   90.00
#
_symmetry.space_group_name_H-M   'P 1'
#
loop_
_entity.id
_entity.type
_entity.pdbx_description
1 polymer ?
#
loop_
_entity_poly.entity_id
_entity_poly.type
_entity_poly.pdbx_seq_one_letter_code
_entity_poly.pdbx_strand_id
1 'polypeptide(L)'
;MVLGFDQAFTPEQRAAVLVCAAMLSVVAVLLLLWVTDIYRLLPGWGAVRKFDHSGHEDLRVAQQLIREHVENHESQSANKHYDKIQYGAIGRPTWGVCESADKRETPIYDPTYGECKMREGFSETQKMRAECEWWGKDEPHFMAQRGFVQPPLTINERYVGASQRMV
;
A
#
# COMPACT_ATOMS: atom_id res chain seq x y z
N MET A 1 20.80 49.03 -52.43
CA MET A 1 21.70 48.19 -51.60
C MET A 1 21.15 46.78 -51.65
N VAL A 2 21.62 45.98 -52.61
CA VAL A 2 21.18 44.60 -52.82
C VAL A 2 22.12 43.72 -52.02
N LEU A 3 21.66 43.20 -50.87
CA LEU A 3 22.40 42.20 -50.09
C LEU A 3 22.26 40.85 -50.81
N GLY A 4 23.11 40.63 -51.82
CA GLY A 4 23.19 39.37 -52.54
C GLY A 4 23.84 38.29 -51.67
N PHE A 5 23.01 37.49 -50.99
CA PHE A 5 23.44 36.26 -50.32
C PHE A 5 23.42 35.08 -51.30
N ASP A 6 24.17 35.17 -52.40
CA ASP A 6 24.40 34.03 -53.30
C ASP A 6 25.56 33.17 -52.77
N GLN A 7 25.46 32.75 -51.51
CA GLN A 7 26.42 31.81 -50.93
C GLN A 7 25.88 30.39 -51.11
N ALA A 8 26.53 29.62 -51.98
CA ALA A 8 26.16 28.23 -52.22
C ALA A 8 26.46 27.38 -50.97
N PHE A 9 25.42 27.03 -50.21
CA PHE A 9 25.55 26.14 -49.06
C PHE A 9 25.90 24.71 -49.50
N THR A 10 26.87 24.11 -48.81
CA THR A 10 27.18 22.68 -48.95
C THR A 10 26.00 21.83 -48.46
N PRO A 11 25.84 20.58 -48.95
CA PRO A 11 24.75 19.71 -48.49
C PRO A 11 24.77 19.46 -46.98
N GLU A 12 25.96 19.38 -46.38
CA GLU A 12 26.14 19.22 -44.93
C GLU A 12 25.65 20.44 -44.14
N GLN A 13 25.96 21.65 -44.61
CA GLN A 13 25.47 22.89 -43.99
C GLN A 13 23.95 22.99 -44.06
N ARG A 14 23.35 22.59 -45.19
CA ARG A 14 21.88 22.53 -45.33
C ARG A 14 21.28 21.56 -44.32
N ALA A 15 21.86 20.38 -44.16
CA ALA A 15 21.40 19.41 -43.18
C ALA A 15 21.48 19.95 -41.75
N ALA A 16 22.60 20.58 -41.38
CA ALA A 16 22.77 21.18 -40.05
C ALA A 16 21.74 22.29 -39.78
N VAL A 17 21.50 23.19 -40.74
CA VAL A 17 20.50 24.26 -40.62
C VAL A 17 19.09 23.68 -40.44
N LEU A 18 18.73 22.63 -41.18
CA LEU A 18 17.44 21.96 -41.05
C LEU A 18 17.26 21.32 -39.66
N VAL A 19 18.30 20.66 -39.14
CA VAL A 19 18.26 20.07 -37.79
C VAL A 19 18.12 21.16 -36.72
N CYS A 20 18.88 22.25 -36.81
CA CYS A 20 18.76 23.38 -35.88
C CYS A 20 17.37 24.01 -35.94
N ALA A 21 16.82 24.24 -37.13
CA ALA A 21 15.47 24.77 -37.29
C ALA A 21 14.40 23.83 -36.69
N ALA A 22 14.56 22.52 -36.87
CA ALA A 22 13.66 21.52 -36.27
C ALA A 22 13.74 21.48 -34.74
N MET A 23 14.94 21.59 -34.15
CA MET A 23 15.07 21.65 -32.69
C MET A 23 14.46 22.94 -32.13
N LEU A 24 14.68 24.07 -32.78
CA LEU A 24 14.10 25.35 -32.37
C LEU A 24 12.58 25.39 -32.50
N SER A 25 12.00 24.73 -33.51
CA SER A 25 10.54 24.67 -33.66
C SER A 25 9.90 23.85 -32.55
N VAL A 26 10.52 22.74 -32.11
CA VAL A 26 10.05 21.97 -30.95
C VAL A 26 10.05 22.82 -29.69
N VAL A 27 11.14 23.56 -29.43
CA VAL A 27 11.23 24.46 -28.27
C VAL A 27 10.18 25.57 -28.36
N ALA A 28 9.97 26.16 -29.53
CA ALA A 28 8.95 27.18 -29.75
C ALA A 28 7.53 26.65 -29.47
N VAL A 29 7.22 25.41 -29.88
CA VAL A 29 5.94 24.76 -29.59
C VAL A 29 5.76 24.51 -28.09
N LEU A 30 6.78 24.01 -27.39
CA LEU A 30 6.74 23.81 -25.95
C LEU A 30 6.52 25.14 -25.20
N LEU A 31 7.21 26.20 -25.62
CA LEU A 31 7.05 27.54 -25.05
C LEU A 31 5.64 28.06 -25.31
N LEU A 32 5.09 27.88 -26.51
CA LEU A 32 3.72 28.26 -26.85
C LEU A 32 2.70 27.51 -25.98
N LEU A 33 2.86 26.19 -25.83
CA LEU A 33 2.00 25.38 -24.95
C LEU A 33 2.04 25.86 -23.49
N TRP A 34 3.21 26.32 -23.04
CA TRP A 34 3.39 26.88 -21.70
C TRP A 34 2.72 28.24 -21.55
N VAL A 35 2.96 29.18 -22.47
CA VAL A 35 2.38 30.55 -22.42
C VAL A 35 0.86 30.54 -22.60
N THR A 36 0.34 29.66 -23.46
CA THR A 36 -1.11 29.58 -23.72
C THR A 36 -1.88 28.79 -22.69
N ASP A 37 -1.18 28.14 -21.73
CA ASP A 37 -1.79 27.26 -20.74
C ASP A 37 -2.70 26.18 -21.38
N ILE A 38 -2.46 25.77 -22.64
CA ILE A 38 -3.29 24.79 -23.37
C ILE A 38 -3.42 23.47 -22.60
N TYR A 39 -2.38 23.09 -21.85
CA TYR A 39 -2.40 21.90 -20.99
C TYR A 39 -3.50 21.94 -19.92
N ARG A 40 -4.09 23.12 -19.62
CA ARG A 40 -5.23 23.26 -18.70
C ARG A 40 -6.59 22.96 -19.34
N LEU A 41 -6.68 22.93 -20.68
CA LEU A 41 -7.93 22.66 -21.39
C LEU A 41 -8.25 21.15 -21.49
N LEU A 42 -7.23 20.30 -21.38
CA LEU A 42 -7.42 18.85 -21.41
C LEU A 42 -7.92 18.35 -20.02
N PRO A 43 -9.08 17.67 -19.95
CA PRO A 43 -9.56 17.11 -18.70
C PRO A 43 -8.56 16.07 -18.17
N GLY A 44 -8.05 16.28 -16.96
CA GLY A 44 -7.12 15.37 -16.28
C GLY A 44 -5.64 15.80 -16.27
N TRP A 45 -5.26 16.89 -16.96
CA TRP A 45 -3.87 17.41 -16.97
C TRP A 45 -3.69 18.74 -16.23
N GLY A 46 -4.78 19.39 -15.83
CA GLY A 46 -4.73 20.58 -14.98
C GLY A 46 -4.28 20.24 -13.56
N ALA A 47 -3.71 21.22 -12.86
CA ALA A 47 -3.48 21.11 -11.42
C ALA A 47 -4.78 20.62 -10.77
N VAL A 48 -4.70 19.58 -9.94
CA VAL A 48 -5.83 19.12 -9.12
C VAL A 48 -6.23 20.29 -8.24
N ARG A 49 -7.14 21.12 -8.74
CA ARG A 49 -7.88 22.06 -7.93
C ARG A 49 -8.69 21.15 -7.04
N LYS A 50 -8.15 20.88 -5.84
CA LYS A 50 -9.01 20.53 -4.72
C LYS A 50 -10.10 21.58 -4.77
N PHE A 51 -11.32 21.15 -5.07
CA PHE A 51 -12.48 21.97 -4.89
C PHE A 51 -12.47 22.26 -3.40
N ASP A 52 -11.89 23.40 -3.00
CA ASP A 52 -12.20 24.01 -1.72
C ASP A 52 -13.68 24.36 -1.86
N HIS A 53 -14.52 23.40 -1.51
CA HIS A 53 -15.94 23.64 -1.33
C HIS A 53 -16.01 24.82 -0.36
N SER A 54 -16.69 25.89 -0.78
CA SER A 54 -16.92 27.07 0.03
C SER A 54 -17.28 26.62 1.43
N GLY A 55 -16.47 27.00 2.42
CA GLY A 55 -16.56 26.55 3.81
C GLY A 55 -17.86 27.05 4.44
N HIS A 56 -18.97 26.46 4.02
CA HIS A 56 -20.30 26.75 4.52
C HIS A 56 -20.47 26.08 5.88
N GLU A 57 -21.30 26.72 6.70
CA GLU A 57 -21.64 26.25 8.04
C GLU A 57 -22.15 24.81 8.01
N ASP A 58 -22.93 24.46 6.98
CA ASP A 58 -23.41 23.10 6.70
C ASP A 58 -22.30 22.04 6.65
N LEU A 59 -21.14 22.35 6.06
CA LEU A 59 -20.04 21.40 5.96
C LEU A 59 -19.34 21.20 7.31
N ARG A 60 -19.25 22.27 8.12
CA ARG A 60 -18.77 22.20 9.50
C ARG A 60 -19.71 21.33 10.35
N VAL A 61 -21.03 21.53 10.21
CA VAL A 61 -22.05 20.72 10.91
C VAL A 61 -21.99 19.26 10.49
N ALA A 62 -21.90 18.98 9.19
CA ALA A 62 -21.78 17.61 8.68
C ALA A 62 -20.51 16.91 9.21
N GLN A 63 -19.37 17.62 9.23
CA GLN A 63 -18.14 17.09 9.82
C GLN A 63 -18.27 16.84 11.32
N GLN A 64 -18.98 17.71 12.05
CA GLN A 64 -19.24 17.52 13.47
C GLN A 64 -20.11 16.28 13.71
N LEU A 65 -21.19 16.09 12.96
CA LEU A 65 -22.05 14.91 13.04
C LEU A 65 -21.30 13.61 12.72
N ILE A 66 -20.41 13.64 11.72
CA ILE A 66 -19.57 12.48 11.38
C ILE A 66 -18.63 12.15 12.54
N ARG A 67 -18.00 13.15 13.17
CA ARG A 67 -17.12 12.93 14.33
C ARG A 67 -17.89 12.33 15.50
N GLU A 68 -19.04 12.90 15.85
CA GLU A 68 -19.90 12.38 16.92
C GLU A 68 -20.35 10.94 16.62
N HIS A 69 -20.67 10.62 15.36
CA HIS A 69 -21.02 9.27 14.95
C HIS A 69 -19.84 8.29 15.09
N VAL A 70 -18.64 8.68 14.65
CA VAL A 70 -17.42 7.86 14.77
C VAL A 70 -17.07 7.63 16.23
N GLU A 71 -17.08 8.66 17.07
CA GLU A 71 -16.79 8.55 18.51
C GLU A 71 -17.79 7.64 19.23
N ASN A 72 -19.08 7.74 18.90
CA ASN A 72 -20.10 6.83 19.41
C ASN A 72 -19.88 5.38 18.95
N HIS A 73 -19.39 5.17 17.72
CA HIS A 73 -19.10 3.84 17.21
C HIS A 73 -17.80 3.26 17.80
N GLU A 74 -16.78 4.09 18.03
CA GLU A 74 -15.52 3.73 18.71
C GLU A 74 -15.75 3.38 20.17
N SER A 75 -16.53 4.17 20.92
CA SER A 75 -16.88 3.85 22.31
C SER A 75 -17.72 2.56 22.44
N GLN A 76 -18.66 2.33 21.52
CA GLN A 76 -19.42 1.07 21.47
C GLN A 76 -18.56 -0.13 21.06
N SER A 77 -17.60 0.05 20.16
CA SER A 77 -16.70 -1.03 19.73
C SER A 77 -15.61 -1.31 20.75
N ALA A 78 -15.08 -0.31 21.46
CA ALA A 78 -14.14 -0.49 22.57
C ALA A 78 -14.73 -1.38 23.68
N ASN A 79 -16.01 -1.17 24.04
CA ASN A 79 -16.70 -2.01 25.00
C ASN A 79 -16.93 -3.45 24.51
N LYS A 80 -17.00 -3.69 23.19
CA LYS A 80 -17.09 -5.03 22.59
C LYS A 80 -15.71 -5.67 22.33
N HIS A 81 -14.63 -4.90 22.39
CA HIS A 81 -13.29 -5.34 22.00
C HIS A 81 -12.58 -6.13 23.10
N TYR A 82 -12.97 -5.97 24.38
CA TYR A 82 -12.34 -6.67 25.49
C TYR A 82 -12.59 -8.19 25.54
N ASP A 83 -13.63 -8.69 24.86
CA ASP A 83 -13.96 -10.12 24.89
C ASP A 83 -13.19 -10.99 23.89
N LYS A 84 -12.41 -10.41 22.96
CA LYS A 84 -11.71 -11.18 21.89
C LYS A 84 -10.38 -10.57 21.44
N ILE A 85 -9.58 -10.00 22.34
CA ILE A 85 -8.22 -9.59 22.00
C ILE A 85 -7.33 -10.83 21.91
N GLN A 86 -7.25 -11.42 20.71
CA GLN A 86 -6.13 -12.28 20.34
C GLN A 86 -4.90 -11.41 20.10
N TYR A 87 -3.81 -11.73 20.81
CA TYR A 87 -2.54 -11.02 20.73
C TYR A 87 -2.06 -10.89 19.27
N GLY A 88 -1.82 -9.66 18.81
CA GLY A 88 -1.24 -9.35 17.49
C GLY A 88 -2.21 -9.08 16.33
N ALA A 89 -3.53 -9.16 16.53
CA ALA A 89 -4.49 -8.93 15.44
C ALA A 89 -5.07 -7.51 15.47
N ILE A 90 -4.74 -6.69 14.45
CA ILE A 90 -5.53 -5.50 14.06
C ILE A 90 -6.87 -6.02 13.50
N GLY A 91 -7.77 -6.43 14.40
CA GLY A 91 -9.09 -6.93 14.04
C GLY A 91 -9.13 -8.25 13.26
N ARG A 92 -10.26 -8.51 12.59
CA ARG A 92 -10.42 -9.69 11.72
C ARG A 92 -9.44 -9.58 10.55
N PRO A 93 -8.78 -10.67 10.13
CA PRO A 93 -7.85 -10.62 9.01
C PRO A 93 -8.56 -10.11 7.75
N THR A 94 -8.05 -9.01 7.19
CA THR A 94 -8.62 -8.37 5.98
C THR A 94 -8.51 -9.25 4.74
N TRP A 95 -7.61 -10.22 4.76
CA TRP A 95 -7.31 -11.13 3.65
C TRP A 95 -8.04 -12.47 3.74
N GLY A 96 -8.98 -12.61 4.69
CA GLY A 96 -9.70 -13.87 4.94
C GLY A 96 -8.89 -14.85 5.81
N VAL A 97 -9.28 -16.12 5.77
CA VAL A 97 -8.67 -17.20 6.56
C VAL A 97 -8.32 -18.36 5.62
N CYS A 98 -7.04 -18.67 5.48
CA CYS A 98 -6.56 -19.83 4.73
C CYS A 98 -6.48 -21.04 5.67
N GLU A 99 -7.61 -21.73 5.86
CA GLU A 99 -7.76 -22.94 6.68
C GLU A 99 -8.55 -24.03 5.93
N SER A 100 -8.24 -25.31 6.15
CA SER A 100 -9.00 -26.43 5.57
C SER A 100 -10.46 -26.36 6.02
N ALA A 101 -11.37 -26.73 5.11
CA ALA A 101 -12.80 -26.84 5.42
C ALA A 101 -13.08 -27.91 6.49
N ASP A 102 -12.20 -28.90 6.61
CA ASP A 102 -12.32 -30.01 7.56
C ASP A 102 -11.64 -29.74 8.91
N LYS A 103 -11.28 -28.48 9.20
CA LYS A 103 -10.67 -28.10 10.48
C LYS A 103 -11.65 -28.37 11.64
N ARG A 104 -11.23 -29.20 12.59
CA ARG A 104 -11.95 -29.46 13.84
C ARG A 104 -11.03 -29.29 15.04
N GLU A 105 -11.55 -28.71 16.11
CA GLU A 105 -10.84 -28.60 17.38
C GLU A 105 -11.39 -29.64 18.36
N THR A 106 -10.58 -30.65 18.68
CA THR A 106 -10.93 -31.66 19.69
C THR A 106 -10.18 -31.37 20.99
N PRO A 107 -10.89 -31.20 22.11
CA PRO A 107 -10.24 -31.01 23.40
C PRO A 107 -9.54 -32.31 23.81
N ILE A 108 -8.28 -32.23 24.21
CA ILE A 108 -7.47 -33.32 24.71
C ILE A 108 -6.87 -32.90 26.04
N TYR A 109 -6.90 -33.78 27.03
CA TYR A 109 -6.26 -33.54 28.30
C TYR A 109 -4.83 -34.10 28.29
N ASP A 110 -3.84 -33.21 28.34
CA ASP A 110 -2.44 -33.57 28.47
C ASP A 110 -2.05 -33.59 29.97
N PRO A 111 -1.38 -34.63 30.48
CA PRO A 111 -1.03 -34.73 31.90
C PRO A 111 -0.06 -33.63 32.38
N THR A 112 0.68 -32.99 31.49
CA THR A 112 1.65 -31.94 31.80
C THR A 112 1.04 -30.54 31.64
N TYR A 113 0.22 -30.35 30.60
CA TYR A 113 -0.27 -29.03 30.19
C TYR A 113 -1.76 -28.80 30.49
N GLY A 114 -2.49 -29.81 30.95
CA GLY A 114 -3.92 -29.73 31.24
C GLY A 114 -4.78 -29.79 29.98
N GLU A 115 -5.88 -29.02 29.96
CA GLU A 115 -6.80 -28.99 28.82
C GLU A 115 -6.16 -28.29 27.62
N CYS A 116 -5.82 -29.07 26.60
CA CYS A 116 -5.29 -28.63 25.32
C CYS A 116 -6.33 -28.84 24.22
N LYS A 117 -6.16 -28.19 23.06
CA LYS A 117 -6.98 -28.43 21.87
C LYS A 117 -6.12 -28.98 20.76
N MET A 118 -6.46 -30.17 20.28
CA MET A 118 -5.88 -30.73 19.06
C MET A 118 -6.62 -30.15 17.86
N ARG A 119 -5.86 -29.64 16.88
CA ARG A 119 -6.40 -29.16 15.61
C ARG A 119 -6.33 -30.27 14.58
N GLU A 120 -7.43 -30.96 14.37
CA GLU A 120 -7.60 -31.94 13.30
C GLU A 120 -7.64 -31.23 11.94
N GLY A 121 -7.05 -31.85 10.91
CA GLY A 121 -6.96 -31.24 9.57
C GLY A 121 -5.92 -30.11 9.45
N PHE A 122 -5.09 -29.88 10.48
CA PHE A 122 -4.06 -28.82 10.41
C PHE A 122 -2.96 -29.11 9.38
N SER A 123 -2.67 -30.38 9.10
CA SER A 123 -1.72 -30.78 8.06
C SER A 123 -2.16 -30.35 6.66
N GLU A 124 -3.45 -30.45 6.35
CA GLU A 124 -4.02 -29.97 5.09
C GLU A 124 -3.96 -28.45 5.01
N THR A 125 -4.23 -27.77 6.13
CA THR A 125 -4.07 -26.31 6.22
C THR A 125 -2.63 -25.89 5.95
N GLN A 126 -1.64 -26.62 6.49
CA GLN A 126 -0.22 -26.37 6.20
C GLN A 126 0.12 -26.59 4.72
N LYS A 127 -0.39 -27.66 4.09
CA LYS A 127 -0.21 -27.91 2.65
C LYS A 127 -0.81 -26.81 1.80
N MET A 128 -2.06 -26.42 2.08
CA MET A 128 -2.76 -25.36 1.35
C MET A 128 -2.00 -24.03 1.46
N ARG A 129 -1.47 -23.68 2.64
CA ARG A 129 -0.64 -22.48 2.81
C ARG A 129 0.72 -22.59 2.12
N ALA A 130 1.32 -23.78 2.07
CA ALA A 130 2.58 -24.01 1.38
C ALA A 130 2.43 -23.81 -0.14
N GLU A 131 1.33 -24.32 -0.71
CA GLU A 131 0.98 -24.24 -2.14
C GLU A 131 0.42 -22.86 -2.54
N CYS A 132 -0.23 -22.16 -1.62
CA CYS A 132 -0.76 -20.82 -1.87
C CYS A 132 0.39 -19.79 -1.99
N GLU A 133 0.54 -19.18 -3.15
CA GLU A 133 1.59 -18.19 -3.41
C GLU A 133 1.27 -16.81 -2.80
N TRP A 134 0.00 -16.43 -2.77
CA TRP A 134 -0.48 -15.12 -2.33
C TRP A 134 -0.74 -15.04 -0.82
N TRP A 135 -0.75 -16.17 -0.11
CA TRP A 135 -0.89 -16.17 1.35
C TRP A 135 0.44 -15.85 2.04
N GLY A 136 0.39 -15.05 3.10
CA GLY A 136 1.56 -14.72 3.92
C GLY A 136 2.19 -15.98 4.52
N LYS A 137 3.49 -16.18 4.29
CA LYS A 137 4.30 -17.27 4.86
C LYS A 137 5.18 -16.76 6.00
N ASP A 138 4.57 -15.97 6.89
CA ASP A 138 5.18 -15.32 8.06
C ASP A 138 5.13 -16.19 9.33
N GLU A 139 4.54 -17.39 9.26
CA GLU A 139 4.51 -18.32 10.37
C GLU A 139 5.91 -18.84 10.72
N PRO A 140 6.21 -19.11 12.01
CA PRO A 140 7.51 -19.62 12.45
C PRO A 140 7.98 -20.86 11.67
N HIS A 141 7.05 -21.72 11.25
CA HIS A 141 7.35 -22.90 10.43
C HIS A 141 8.00 -22.55 9.08
N PHE A 142 7.40 -21.63 8.32
CA PHE A 142 7.92 -21.21 7.01
C PHE A 142 9.17 -20.33 7.15
N MET A 143 9.23 -19.52 8.20
CA MET A 143 10.43 -18.74 8.54
C MET A 143 11.62 -19.67 8.82
N ALA A 144 11.42 -20.73 9.62
CA ALA A 144 12.46 -21.71 9.94
C ALA A 144 12.94 -22.47 8.69
N GLN A 145 12.04 -22.84 7.78
CA GLN A 145 12.42 -23.46 6.49
C GLN A 145 13.33 -22.56 5.64
N ARG A 146 13.16 -21.23 5.75
CA ARG A 146 14.00 -20.23 5.07
C ARG A 146 15.30 -19.92 5.82
N GLY A 147 15.57 -20.62 6.93
CA GLY A 147 16.76 -20.43 7.75
C GLY A 147 16.65 -19.28 8.75
N PHE A 148 15.48 -18.67 8.93
CA PHE A 148 15.28 -17.68 9.99
C PHE A 148 15.11 -18.40 11.33
N VAL A 149 16.05 -18.17 12.24
CA VAL A 149 15.98 -18.67 13.62
C VAL A 149 15.49 -17.52 14.51
N GLN A 150 14.33 -17.70 15.13
CA GLN A 150 13.89 -16.77 16.16
C GLN A 150 14.66 -17.02 17.46
N PRO A 151 15.07 -15.97 18.19
CA PRO A 151 15.68 -16.14 19.50
C PRO A 151 14.71 -16.82 20.46
N PRO A 152 15.21 -17.59 21.45
CA PRO A 152 14.36 -18.25 22.44
C PRO A 152 13.52 -17.22 23.20
N LEU A 153 12.23 -17.51 23.36
CA LEU A 153 11.29 -16.64 24.08
C LEU A 153 11.73 -16.51 25.54
N THR A 154 12.06 -15.30 25.98
CA THR A 154 12.28 -15.03 27.41
C THR A 154 11.01 -14.47 28.04
N ILE A 155 10.75 -14.85 29.31
CA ILE A 155 9.58 -14.37 30.05
C ILE A 155 9.66 -12.83 30.14
N ASN A 156 8.59 -12.14 29.74
CA ASN A 156 8.47 -10.68 29.67
C ASN A 156 9.24 -9.97 28.54
N GLU A 157 9.64 -10.66 27.47
CA GLU A 157 10.31 -10.01 26.35
C GLU A 157 9.32 -9.16 25.53
N ARG A 158 9.56 -7.85 25.48
CA ARG A 158 8.70 -6.89 24.75
C ARG A 158 8.87 -6.94 23.22
N TYR A 159 9.90 -7.63 22.72
CA TYR A 159 10.30 -7.61 21.32
C TYR A 159 10.23 -8.99 20.64
N VAL A 160 9.26 -9.82 21.04
CA VAL A 160 9.02 -11.10 20.37
C VAL A 160 8.67 -10.85 18.90
N GLY A 161 9.56 -11.25 17.99
CA GLY A 161 9.38 -11.11 16.53
C GLY A 161 10.13 -9.95 15.87
N ALA A 162 10.84 -9.10 16.62
CA ALA A 162 11.73 -8.10 16.02
C ALA A 162 12.98 -8.78 15.44
N SER A 163 13.32 -8.48 14.18
CA SER A 163 14.52 -9.02 13.52
C SER A 163 15.83 -8.54 14.18
N GLN A 164 15.78 -7.40 14.86
CA GLN A 164 16.87 -6.83 15.64
C GLN A 164 16.36 -6.39 17.00
N ARG A 165 17.14 -6.72 18.03
CA ARG A 165 16.94 -6.21 19.38
C ARG A 165 17.33 -4.73 19.36
N MET A 166 16.36 -3.84 19.51
CA MET A 166 16.66 -2.43 19.79
C MET A 166 17.22 -2.39 21.22
N VAL A 167 18.49 -2.00 21.34
CA VAL A 167 19.17 -1.78 22.62
C VAL A 167 18.73 -0.45 23.20
#